data_AF-A0A1M5LWC1-F1
#
_entry.id   AF-A0A1M5LWC1-F1
#
_cell.length_a   1.000
_cell.length_b   1.000
_cell.length_c   1.000
_cell.angle_alpha   90.00
_cell.angle_beta   90.00
_cell.angle_gamma   90.00
#
_symmetry.space_group_name_H-M   'P 1'
#
loop_
_entity.id
_entity.type
_entity.pdbx_description
1 polymer ?
#
loop_
_entity_poly.entity_id
_entity_poly.type
_entity_poly.pdbx_seq_one_letter_code
_entity_poly.pdbx_strand_id
1 'polypeptide(L)'
;MEYRQEKIFCNGKIKLITELNEFRMSLWINGFGLENVMTGEEIIPVISIFNLDGIEEIDEEVLKIKFRIYPNGLEHYEVEINPFLKSFVYEGQIYSTDHFFKTITGEEWK
;
A
#
# COMPACT_ATOMS: atom_id res chain seq x y z
N MET A 1 -10.27 -9.39 15.79
CA MET A 1 -10.09 -10.38 14.71
C MET A 1 -9.55 -9.60 13.54
N GLU A 2 -8.29 -9.81 13.19
CA GLU A 2 -7.70 -9.23 11.98
C GLU A 2 -8.14 -10.12 10.81
N TYR A 3 -8.87 -9.53 9.87
CA TYR A 3 -9.31 -10.25 8.67
C TYR A 3 -8.35 -9.93 7.54
N ARG A 4 -7.41 -10.84 7.30
CA ARG A 4 -6.46 -10.73 6.20
C ARG A 4 -7.10 -11.22 4.91
N GLN A 5 -7.03 -10.40 3.87
CA GLN A 5 -7.44 -10.73 2.51
C GLN A 5 -6.27 -10.54 1.56
N GLU A 6 -6.27 -11.32 0.49
CA GLU A 6 -5.22 -11.27 -0.52
C GLU A 6 -5.85 -11.13 -1.90
N LYS A 7 -5.27 -10.26 -2.73
CA LYS A 7 -5.66 -10.08 -4.13
C LYS A 7 -4.42 -10.06 -5.00
N ILE A 8 -4.48 -10.73 -6.15
CA ILE A 8 -3.34 -10.90 -7.04
C ILE A 8 -3.46 -9.95 -8.23
N PHE A 9 -2.32 -9.37 -8.62
CA PHE A 9 -2.15 -8.40 -9.69
C PHE A 9 -0.90 -8.72 -10.54
N CYS A 10 -0.74 -7.97 -11.62
CA CYS A 10 0.44 -7.98 -12.49
C CYS A 10 0.76 -9.39 -13.00
N ASN A 11 -0.21 -9.99 -13.68
CA ASN A 11 -0.12 -11.33 -14.24
C ASN A 11 0.29 -12.43 -13.23
N GLY A 12 -0.20 -12.33 -11.99
CA GLY A 12 0.05 -13.36 -10.99
C GLY A 12 1.31 -13.15 -10.14
N LYS A 13 2.05 -12.05 -10.34
CA LYS A 13 3.37 -11.86 -9.74
C LYS A 13 3.33 -11.08 -8.44
N ILE A 14 2.31 -10.23 -8.26
CA ILE A 14 2.22 -9.30 -7.14
C ILE A 14 0.96 -9.57 -6.34
N LYS A 15 1.12 -9.63 -5.02
CA LYS A 15 0.03 -9.82 -4.07
C LYS A 15 -0.19 -8.53 -3.31
N LEU A 16 -1.40 -8.01 -3.39
CA LEU A 16 -1.93 -7.05 -2.43
C LEU A 16 -2.45 -7.81 -1.23
N ILE A 17 -1.94 -7.46 -0.06
CA ILE A 17 -2.43 -7.92 1.22
C ILE A 17 -3.23 -6.77 1.82
N THR A 18 -4.44 -7.05 2.30
CA THR A 18 -5.21 -6.10 3.10
C THR A 18 -5.58 -6.70 4.44
N GLU A 19 -5.42 -5.95 5.52
CA GLU A 19 -5.76 -6.38 6.87
C GLU A 19 -6.80 -5.43 7.44
N LEU A 20 -8.00 -5.95 7.69
CA LEU A 20 -9.06 -5.20 8.35
C LEU A 20 -8.76 -5.15 9.86
N ASN A 21 -8.47 -3.95 10.36
CA ASN A 21 -8.16 -3.70 11.76
C ASN A 21 -9.10 -2.65 12.37
N GLU A 22 -9.48 -2.85 13.63
CA GLU A 22 -10.21 -1.85 14.40
C GLU A 22 -9.22 -0.75 14.85
N PHE A 23 -9.45 0.45 14.35
CA PHE A 23 -8.83 1.67 14.82
C PHE A 23 -9.69 2.33 15.90
N ARG A 24 -9.12 3.30 16.63
CA ARG A 24 -9.81 3.96 17.75
C ARG A 24 -11.19 4.46 17.34
N MET A 25 -12.15 4.37 18.28
CA MET A 25 -13.55 4.80 18.12
C MET A 25 -14.37 3.97 17.13
N SER A 26 -14.14 2.65 17.06
CA SER A 26 -14.88 1.73 16.18
C SER A 26 -14.77 2.05 14.69
N LEU A 27 -13.76 2.83 14.32
CA LEU A 27 -13.38 3.03 12.93
C LEU A 27 -12.65 1.79 12.46
N TRP A 28 -13.07 1.20 11.36
CA TRP A 28 -12.38 0.08 10.76
C TRP A 28 -11.52 0.55 9.59
N ILE A 29 -10.26 0.12 9.57
CA ILE A 29 -9.28 0.46 8.55
C ILE A 29 -8.89 -0.82 7.82
N ASN A 30 -8.83 -0.75 6.49
CA ASN A 30 -8.20 -1.76 5.66
C ASN A 30 -6.75 -1.36 5.42
N GLY A 31 -5.85 -1.71 6.34
CA GLY A 31 -4.41 -1.59 6.13
C GLY A 31 -3.98 -2.38 4.90
N PHE A 32 -2.93 -1.97 4.21
CA PHE A 32 -2.46 -2.70 3.02
C PHE A 32 -0.94 -2.80 2.94
N GLY A 33 -0.48 -3.81 2.19
CA GLY A 33 0.91 -4.03 1.80
C GLY A 33 1.01 -4.78 0.47
N LEU A 34 2.21 -4.83 -0.10
CA LEU A 34 2.51 -5.51 -1.36
C LEU A 34 3.64 -6.52 -1.16
N GLU A 35 3.43 -7.72 -1.71
CA GLU A 35 4.37 -8.84 -1.62
C GLU A 35 4.58 -9.45 -3.01
N ASN A 36 5.81 -9.86 -3.30
CA ASN A 36 6.10 -10.68 -4.47
C ASN A 36 5.61 -12.11 -4.24
N VAL A 37 4.72 -12.60 -5.11
CA VAL A 37 4.08 -13.92 -4.98
C VAL A 37 5.10 -15.06 -5.02
N MET A 38 6.16 -14.93 -5.82
CA MET A 38 7.12 -16.01 -6.07
C MET A 38 8.17 -16.11 -4.96
N THR A 39 8.64 -14.96 -4.46
CA THR A 39 9.73 -14.91 -3.48
C THR A 39 9.26 -14.70 -2.05
N GLY A 40 8.03 -14.23 -1.85
CA GLY A 40 7.54 -13.76 -0.55
C GLY A 40 8.22 -12.46 -0.10
N GLU A 41 8.92 -11.77 -1.00
CA GLU A 41 9.58 -10.50 -0.68
C GLU A 41 8.56 -9.39 -0.49
N GLU A 42 8.63 -8.70 0.64
CA GLU A 42 7.84 -7.50 0.90
C GLU A 42 8.34 -6.34 0.03
N ILE A 43 7.46 -5.82 -0.80
CA ILE A 43 7.70 -4.60 -1.61
C ILE A 43 7.26 -3.38 -0.81
N ILE A 44 6.10 -3.48 -0.17
CA ILE A 44 5.60 -2.52 0.82
C ILE A 44 5.08 -3.35 2.01
N PRO A 45 5.58 -3.12 3.24
CA PRO A 45 5.06 -3.83 4.41
C PRO A 45 3.58 -3.50 4.61
N VAL A 46 2.83 -4.36 5.31
CA VAL A 46 1.44 -4.05 5.64
C VAL A 46 1.38 -2.89 6.64
N ILE A 47 0.80 -1.76 6.24
CA ILE A 47 0.69 -0.55 7.06
C ILE A 47 -0.75 -0.39 7.56
N SER A 48 -0.98 -0.62 8.85
CA SER A 48 -2.32 -0.67 9.48
C SER A 48 -3.05 0.67 9.58
N ILE A 49 -2.33 1.80 9.43
CA ILE A 49 -2.92 3.15 9.43
C ILE A 49 -3.26 3.66 8.04
N PHE A 50 -2.83 2.95 6.98
CA PHE A 50 -3.09 3.32 5.59
C PHE A 50 -4.34 2.61 5.12
N ASN A 51 -5.47 3.30 5.16
CA ASN A 51 -6.74 2.76 4.72
C ASN A 51 -6.81 2.72 3.19
N LEU A 52 -6.81 1.52 2.62
CA LEU A 52 -6.98 1.32 1.20
C LEU A 52 -8.38 1.77 0.76
N ASP A 53 -8.43 2.73 -0.17
CA ASP A 53 -9.67 3.21 -0.78
C ASP A 53 -9.88 2.65 -2.19
N GLY A 54 -8.79 2.36 -2.91
CA GLY A 54 -8.86 1.78 -4.24
C GLY A 54 -7.50 1.36 -4.79
N ILE A 55 -7.54 0.41 -5.72
CA ILE A 55 -6.36 -0.05 -6.46
C ILE A 55 -6.76 -0.34 -7.91
N GLU A 56 -5.92 0.10 -8.83
CA GLU A 56 -6.05 -0.11 -10.27
C GLU A 56 -4.72 -0.59 -10.84
N GLU A 57 -4.77 -1.55 -11.76
CA GLU A 57 -3.60 -2.04 -12.49
C GLU A 57 -3.51 -1.31 -13.83
N ILE A 58 -2.35 -0.73 -14.10
CA ILE A 58 -2.03 0.05 -15.30
C ILE A 58 -0.93 -0.70 -16.05
N ASP A 59 -1.18 -0.97 -17.33
CA ASP A 59 -0.22 -1.60 -18.26
C ASP A 59 0.41 -2.90 -17.74
N GLU A 60 -0.34 -3.68 -16.96
CA GLU A 60 0.06 -4.98 -16.37
C GLU A 60 1.26 -4.93 -15.38
N GLU A 61 1.84 -3.75 -15.15
CA GLU A 61 3.08 -3.59 -14.38
C GLU A 61 2.99 -2.56 -13.27
N VAL A 62 2.10 -1.56 -13.37
CA VAL A 62 2.02 -0.47 -12.41
C VAL A 62 0.73 -0.57 -11.60
N LEU A 63 0.83 -0.40 -10.29
CA LEU A 63 -0.31 -0.37 -9.37
C LEU A 63 -0.56 1.06 -8.93
N LYS A 64 -1.71 1.59 -9.35
CA LYS A 64 -2.21 2.87 -8.88
C LYS A 64 -3.03 2.66 -7.63
N ILE A 65 -2.51 3.10 -6.49
CA ILE A 65 -3.12 2.90 -5.18
C ILE A 65 -3.62 4.22 -4.63
N LYS A 66 -4.88 4.22 -4.17
CA LYS A 66 -5.55 5.32 -3.50
C LYS A 66 -5.83 4.94 -2.05
N PHE A 67 -5.48 5.81 -1.12
CA PHE A 67 -5.63 5.53 0.30
C PHE A 67 -5.74 6.80 1.15
N ARG A 68 -6.15 6.62 2.41
CA ARG A 68 -6.17 7.66 3.45
C ARG A 68 -5.31 7.24 4.63
N ILE A 69 -4.77 8.21 5.35
CA ILE A 69 -3.91 7.95 6.52
C ILE A 69 -4.63 8.37 7.79
N TYR A 70 -4.84 7.43 8.70
CA TYR A 70 -5.46 7.69 10.00
C TYR A 70 -4.41 7.94 11.09
N PRO A 71 -4.73 8.73 12.14
CA PRO A 71 -6.07 9.15 12.57
C PRO A 71 -6.69 10.32 11.80
N ASN A 72 -5.92 11.04 10.96
CA ASN A 72 -6.41 12.23 10.27
C ASN A 72 -7.56 11.89 9.30
N GLY A 73 -7.33 10.99 8.34
CA GLY A 73 -8.35 10.46 7.43
C GLY A 73 -9.00 11.48 6.49
N LEU A 74 -8.55 12.74 6.49
CA LEU A 74 -9.10 13.83 5.68
C LEU A 74 -8.51 13.88 4.27
N GLU A 75 -7.21 13.61 4.15
CA GLU A 75 -6.45 13.71 2.91
C GLU A 75 -6.43 12.38 2.16
N HIS A 76 -6.65 12.44 0.84
CA HIS A 76 -6.56 11.29 -0.04
C HIS A 76 -5.20 11.31 -0.74
N TYR A 77 -4.49 10.19 -0.64
CA TYR A 77 -3.20 9.97 -1.24
C TYR A 77 -3.36 9.08 -2.47
N GLU A 78 -2.57 9.37 -3.49
CA GLU A 78 -2.49 8.59 -4.72
C GLU A 78 -1.03 8.37 -5.07
N VAL A 79 -0.67 7.10 -5.31
CA VAL A 79 0.68 6.69 -5.69
C VAL A 79 0.61 5.72 -6.86
N GLU A 80 1.62 5.75 -7.72
CA GLU A 80 1.79 4.77 -8.80
C GLU A 80 3.03 3.95 -8.48
N ILE A 81 2.84 2.68 -8.11
CA ILE A 81 3.92 1.80 -7.68
C ILE A 81 4.30 0.89 -8.83
N ASN A 82 5.59 0.85 -9.17
CA ASN A 82 6.17 -0.20 -9.98
C ASN A 82 6.87 -1.22 -9.05
N PRO A 83 6.20 -2.35 -8.73
CA PRO A 83 6.72 -3.34 -7.79
C PRO A 83 7.95 -4.08 -8.33
N PHE A 84 8.14 -4.16 -9.64
CA PHE A 84 9.29 -4.83 -10.25
C PHE A 84 10.56 -3.98 -10.18
N LEU A 85 10.40 -2.65 -10.27
CA LEU A 85 11.48 -1.69 -10.10
C LEU A 85 11.69 -1.27 -8.63
N LYS A 86 10.83 -1.75 -7.72
CA LYS A 86 10.81 -1.34 -6.29
C LYS A 86 10.80 0.19 -6.16
N SER A 87 9.97 0.82 -6.97
CA SER A 87 9.85 2.27 -6.99
C SER A 87 8.39 2.69 -7.06
N PHE A 88 8.13 3.95 -6.70
CA PHE A 88 6.82 4.55 -6.84
C PHE A 88 6.92 6.02 -7.20
N VAL A 89 5.89 6.51 -7.89
CA VAL A 89 5.69 7.92 -8.20
C VAL A 89 4.74 8.51 -7.17
N TYR A 90 5.15 9.62 -6.57
CA TYR A 90 4.33 10.43 -5.67
C TYR A 90 4.65 11.90 -5.93
N GLU A 91 3.62 12.74 -6.08
CA GLU A 91 3.76 14.17 -6.39
C GLU A 91 4.70 14.48 -7.57
N GLY A 92 4.70 13.61 -8.59
CA GLY A 92 5.53 13.75 -9.80
C GLY A 92 7.02 13.37 -9.61
N GLN A 93 7.40 12.84 -8.45
CA GLN A 93 8.77 12.39 -8.16
C GLN A 93 8.82 10.87 -7.96
N ILE A 94 9.97 10.27 -8.29
CA ILE A 94 10.21 8.83 -8.18
C ILE A 94 10.99 8.55 -6.89
N TYR A 95 10.50 7.59 -6.10
CA TYR A 95 11.10 7.16 -4.84
C TYR A 95 11.28 5.63 -4.80
N SER A 96 12.19 5.14 -3.95
CA SER A 96 12.30 3.70 -3.64
C SER A 96 11.17 3.27 -2.71
N THR A 97 10.61 2.08 -2.90
CA THR A 97 9.59 1.50 -2.00
C THR A 97 10.14 1.28 -0.58
N ASP A 98 11.46 1.16 -0.40
CA ASP A 98 12.11 1.10 0.93
C ASP A 98 11.85 2.37 1.76
N HIS A 99 11.54 3.49 1.10
CA HIS A 99 11.24 4.76 1.74
C HIS A 99 9.74 5.10 1.70
N PHE A 100 8.87 4.16 1.31
CA PHE A 100 7.46 4.42 1.09
C PHE A 100 6.79 5.10 2.29
N PHE A 101 6.90 4.51 3.49
CA PHE A 101 6.30 5.09 4.69
C PHE A 101 6.84 6.50 4.96
N LYS A 102 8.16 6.67 4.95
CA LYS A 102 8.82 7.95 5.23
C LYS A 102 8.48 9.05 4.23
N THR A 103 8.42 8.73 2.95
CA THR A 103 8.07 9.69 1.90
C THR A 103 6.64 10.18 2.09
N ILE A 104 5.72 9.30 2.48
CA ILE A 104 4.30 9.62 2.61
C ILE A 104 3.98 10.32 3.96
N THR A 105 4.60 9.90 5.06
CA THR A 105 4.28 10.41 6.41
C THR A 105 5.28 11.44 6.94
N GLY A 106 6.50 11.46 6.39
CA GLY A 106 7.63 12.19 6.95
C GLY A 106 8.29 11.51 8.17
N GLU A 107 7.82 10.33 8.58
CA GLU A 107 8.27 9.60 9.77
C GLU A 107 9.04 8.32 9.41
N GLU A 108 9.96 7.86 10.27
CA GLU A 108 10.60 6.56 10.06
C GLU A 108 9.63 5.42 10.37
N TRP A 109 9.72 4.34 9.59
CA TRP A 109 8.97 3.10 9.86
C TRP A 109 9.48 2.46 11.16
N LYS A 110 8.56 2.01 12.02
CA LYS A 110 8.87 1.46 13.36
C LYS A 110 8.97 -0.05 13.39
#